data_AF-A0A3T1CBZ8-F1
#
_entry.id   AF-A0A3T1CBZ8-F1
#
_cell.length_a   1.000
_cell.length_b   1.000
_cell.length_c   1.000
_cell.angle_alpha   90.00
_cell.angle_beta   90.00
_cell.angle_gamma   90.00
#
_symmetry.space_group_name_H-M   'P 1'
#
loop_
_entity.id
_entity.type
_entity.pdbx_description
1 polymer ?
#
loop_
_entity_poly.entity_id
_entity_poly.type
_entity_poly.pdbx_seq_one_letter_code
_entity_poly.pdbx_strand_id
1 'polypeptide(L)'
;MEVTPFTQQEAIEFLKGQLPEQEERQLQLLIDQLHSYPLALGIAAAYMVEDEMSLQDFLQELNQEDFIQQEGSERYPFSMKKVWRLAFRKLNTHHPFALKWLQVCSYLSPEGIPLDWMRAWLQEKSELSVGQVLEATRTLLKVLKSYTLVRYDSRSKHLSVHRLLQEALRFLPKLQKKVTQQKEEGIQESFAQQTYKFLLERKQYH
;
A
#
# COMPACT_ATOMS: atom_id res chain seq x y z
N MET A 1 6.34 13.86 -15.76
CA MET A 1 6.20 14.37 -14.38
C MET A 1 7.45 13.93 -13.66
N GLU A 2 8.34 14.88 -13.43
CA GLU A 2 9.52 14.66 -12.60
C GLU A 2 9.06 14.56 -11.14
N VAL A 3 9.56 13.56 -10.41
CA VAL A 3 9.42 13.54 -8.95
C VAL A 3 10.54 14.39 -8.42
N THR A 4 10.24 15.59 -7.97
CA THR A 4 11.24 16.42 -7.31
C THR A 4 11.58 15.76 -5.97
N PRO A 5 12.83 15.32 -5.75
CA PRO A 5 13.24 14.86 -4.43
C PRO A 5 13.13 16.00 -3.42
N PHE A 6 12.86 15.66 -2.17
CA PHE A 6 13.09 16.62 -1.09
C PHE A 6 14.57 16.98 -0.99
N THR A 7 14.83 18.19 -0.50
CA THR A 7 16.13 18.49 0.11
C THR A 7 16.34 17.59 1.34
N GLN A 8 17.59 17.44 1.78
CA GLN A 8 17.90 16.65 2.98
C GLN A 8 17.13 17.15 4.22
N GLN A 9 17.06 18.46 4.39
CA GLN A 9 16.34 19.07 5.50
C GLN A 9 14.83 18.79 5.42
N GLU A 10 14.20 18.98 4.26
CA GLU A 10 12.77 18.67 4.07
C GLU A 10 12.47 17.18 4.31
N ALA A 11 13.37 16.29 3.90
CA ALA A 11 13.23 14.85 4.10
C ALA A 11 13.32 14.46 5.58
N ILE A 12 14.26 15.03 6.33
CA ILE A 12 14.39 14.83 7.78
C ILE A 12 13.15 15.37 8.49
N GLU A 13 12.73 16.61 8.20
CA GLU A 13 11.54 17.23 8.80
C GLU A 13 10.28 16.40 8.53
N PHE A 14 10.10 15.94 7.28
CA PHE A 14 9.00 15.08 6.88
C PHE A 14 9.00 13.75 7.66
N LEU A 15 10.14 13.07 7.74
CA LEU A 15 10.25 11.79 8.45
C LEU A 15 10.10 11.96 9.96
N LYS A 16 10.64 13.02 10.56
CA LYS A 16 10.47 13.34 11.98
C LYS A 16 9.01 13.57 12.37
N GLY A 17 8.21 14.13 11.45
CA GLY A 17 6.77 14.25 11.65
C GLY A 17 6.02 12.91 11.73
N GLN A 18 6.58 11.84 11.16
CA GLN A 18 5.95 10.51 11.12
C GLN A 18 6.62 9.51 12.08
N LEU A 19 7.92 9.68 12.34
CA LEU A 19 8.78 8.82 13.13
C LEU A 19 9.55 9.66 14.17
N PRO A 20 8.85 10.28 15.13
CA PRO A 20 9.46 11.26 16.04
C PRO A 20 10.59 10.67 16.90
N GLU A 21 10.45 9.40 17.29
CA GLU A 21 11.38 8.66 18.16
C GLU A 21 12.69 8.25 17.48
N GLN A 22 12.76 8.29 16.14
CA GLN A 22 13.95 7.81 15.41
C GLN A 22 15.06 8.86 15.40
N GLU A 23 16.32 8.45 15.59
CA GLU A 23 17.44 9.38 15.54
C GLU A 23 17.65 9.93 14.12
N GLU A 24 18.04 11.21 14.00
CA GLU A 24 18.29 11.85 12.71
C GLU A 24 19.31 11.09 11.86
N ARG A 25 20.37 10.55 12.48
CA ARG A 25 21.37 9.73 11.80
C ARG A 25 20.76 8.47 11.16
N GLN A 26 19.77 7.86 11.82
CA GLN A 26 19.09 6.69 11.29
C GLN A 26 18.14 7.07 10.14
N LEU A 27 17.44 8.21 10.28
CA LEU A 27 16.61 8.76 9.21
C LEU A 27 17.45 9.09 7.97
N GLN A 28 18.67 9.59 8.14
CA GLN A 28 19.60 9.87 7.03
C GLN A 28 19.88 8.62 6.18
N LEU A 29 20.05 7.45 6.80
CA LEU A 29 20.25 6.19 6.06
C LEU A 29 19.05 5.85 5.17
N LEU A 30 17.84 6.05 5.69
CA LEU A 30 16.61 5.83 4.93
C LEU A 30 16.48 6.84 3.78
N ILE A 31 16.80 8.11 4.03
CA ILE A 31 16.76 9.18 3.03
C ILE A 31 17.73 8.90 1.89
N ASP A 32 18.97 8.53 2.22
CA ASP A 32 19.99 8.20 1.24
C ASP A 32 19.58 6.98 0.40
N GLN A 33 19.03 5.94 1.04
CA GLN A 33 18.58 4.74 0.35
C GLN A 33 17.35 5.00 -0.54
N LEU A 34 16.45 5.91 -0.15
CA LEU A 34 15.24 6.27 -0.90
C LEU A 34 15.41 7.53 -1.76
N HIS A 35 16.64 8.04 -1.86
CA HIS A 35 17.03 9.18 -2.70
C HIS A 35 16.12 10.41 -2.48
N SER A 36 15.71 10.63 -1.22
CA SER A 36 14.82 11.72 -0.81
C SER A 36 13.47 11.81 -1.52
N TYR A 37 12.97 10.73 -2.13
CA TYR A 37 11.69 10.79 -2.84
C TYR A 37 10.51 10.85 -1.87
N PRO A 38 9.68 11.91 -1.87
CA PRO A 38 8.60 12.12 -0.90
C PRO A 38 7.64 10.93 -0.79
N LEU A 39 7.24 10.38 -1.94
CA LEU A 39 6.33 9.25 -2.00
C LEU A 39 6.95 7.96 -1.45
N ALA A 40 8.23 7.73 -1.68
CA ALA A 40 8.91 6.55 -1.16
C ALA A 40 9.12 6.67 0.36
N LEU A 41 9.56 7.84 0.83
CA LEU A 41 9.69 8.14 2.25
C LEU A 41 8.36 8.00 2.99
N GLY A 42 7.27 8.54 2.43
CA GLY A 42 5.95 8.46 3.04
C GLY A 42 5.42 7.02 3.14
N ILE A 43 5.64 6.19 2.12
CA ILE A 43 5.24 4.77 2.18
C ILE A 43 6.14 3.99 3.14
N ALA A 44 7.44 4.27 3.19
CA ALA A 44 8.37 3.63 4.13
C ALA A 44 8.03 3.94 5.59
N ALA A 45 7.81 5.22 5.91
CA ALA A 45 7.39 5.65 7.23
C ALA A 45 6.01 5.09 7.61
N ALA A 46 5.04 5.12 6.70
CA ALA A 46 3.75 4.49 6.90
C ALA A 46 3.86 2.97 7.15
N TYR A 47 4.71 2.27 6.40
CA TYR A 47 4.95 0.83 6.60
C TYR A 47 5.52 0.56 7.99
N MET A 48 6.53 1.32 8.42
CA MET A 48 7.13 1.16 9.75
C MET A 48 6.12 1.41 10.88
N VAL A 49 5.26 2.42 10.73
CA VAL A 49 4.20 2.73 11.72
C VAL A 49 3.14 1.63 11.77
N GLU A 50 2.64 1.19 10.61
CA GLU A 50 1.55 0.20 10.55
C GLU A 50 1.97 -1.20 11.02
N ASP A 51 3.25 -1.53 10.88
CA ASP A 51 3.82 -2.81 11.29
C ASP A 51 4.57 -2.76 12.63
N GLU A 52 4.56 -1.62 13.32
CA GLU A 52 5.33 -1.40 14.55
C GLU A 52 6.81 -1.82 14.38
N MET A 53 7.36 -1.55 13.20
CA MET A 53 8.66 -2.05 12.77
C MET A 53 9.76 -1.01 13.02
N SER A 54 10.91 -1.47 13.52
CA SER A 54 12.07 -0.61 13.69
C SER A 54 12.65 -0.20 12.33
N LEU A 55 13.30 0.97 12.28
CA LEU A 55 13.99 1.42 11.06
C LEU A 55 15.04 0.41 10.61
N GLN A 56 15.76 -0.22 11.55
CA GLN A 56 16.77 -1.21 11.23
C GLN A 56 16.17 -2.44 10.54
N ASP A 57 15.06 -2.96 11.06
CA ASP A 57 14.37 -4.12 10.48
C ASP A 57 13.82 -3.78 9.09
N PHE A 58 13.25 -2.57 8.94
CA PHE A 58 12.76 -2.10 7.65
C PHE A 58 13.88 -2.04 6.60
N LEU A 59 15.05 -1.47 6.94
CA LEU A 59 16.18 -1.43 6.02
C LEU A 59 16.69 -2.83 5.67
N GLN A 60 16.66 -3.77 6.61
CA GLN A 60 16.99 -5.17 6.33
C GLN A 60 16.01 -5.79 5.32
N GLU A 61 14.70 -5.65 5.52
CA GLU A 61 13.70 -6.13 4.58
C GLU A 61 13.84 -5.48 3.20
N LEU A 62 14.12 -4.17 3.16
CA LEU A 62 14.31 -3.41 1.91
C LEU A 62 15.55 -3.86 1.14
N ASN A 63 16.61 -4.26 1.86
CA ASN A 63 17.82 -4.81 1.27
C ASN A 63 17.61 -6.24 0.74
N GLN A 64 16.85 -7.06 1.47
CA GLN A 64 16.50 -8.44 1.09
C GLN A 64 15.46 -8.53 -0.05
N GLU A 65 14.74 -7.46 -0.37
CA GLU A 65 13.79 -7.46 -1.48
C GLU A 65 14.53 -7.63 -2.82
N ASP A 66 14.68 -8.87 -3.27
CA ASP A 66 15.27 -9.23 -4.56
C ASP A 66 14.38 -8.70 -5.69
N PHE A 67 14.76 -7.57 -6.26
CA PHE A 67 14.25 -7.12 -7.55
C PHE A 67 15.38 -7.21 -8.56
N ILE A 68 15.24 -8.13 -9.51
CA ILE A 68 16.06 -8.14 -10.71
C ILE A 68 15.68 -6.87 -11.46
N GLN A 69 16.62 -5.92 -11.54
CA GLN A 69 16.48 -4.74 -12.39
C GLN A 69 16.24 -5.25 -13.81
N GLN A 70 15.01 -5.14 -14.30
CA GLN A 70 14.75 -5.45 -15.70
C GLN A 70 15.32 -4.27 -16.49
N GLU A 71 16.30 -4.55 -17.35
CA GLU A 71 16.87 -3.54 -18.25
C GLU A 71 15.74 -2.89 -19.06
N GLY A 72 15.57 -1.60 -18.83
CA GLY A 72 14.55 -0.78 -19.46
C GLY A 72 14.67 0.66 -18.99
N SER A 73 14.16 1.59 -19.78
CA SER A 73 14.08 3.02 -19.45
C SER A 73 13.09 3.24 -18.30
N GLU A 74 13.46 2.85 -17.09
CA GLU A 74 12.58 2.94 -15.94
C GLU A 74 12.38 4.42 -15.58
N ARG A 75 11.13 4.89 -15.64
CA ARG A 75 10.76 6.30 -15.36
C ARG A 75 11.00 6.73 -13.91
N TYR A 76 11.48 5.86 -13.04
CA TYR A 76 11.64 6.10 -11.62
C TYR A 76 12.68 5.17 -10.99
N PRO A 77 13.36 5.60 -9.90
CA PRO A 77 14.46 4.82 -9.35
C PRO A 77 14.06 3.51 -8.69
N PHE A 78 15.00 2.58 -8.75
CA PHE A 78 14.92 1.24 -8.19
C PHE A 78 14.52 1.22 -6.70
N SER A 79 15.00 2.18 -5.90
CA SER A 79 14.67 2.30 -4.48
C SER A 79 13.18 2.48 -4.22
N MET A 80 12.47 3.24 -5.08
CA MET A 80 11.02 3.42 -4.96
C MET A 80 10.26 2.11 -5.19
N LYS A 81 10.70 1.31 -6.18
CA LYS A 81 10.08 0.02 -6.51
C LYS A 81 10.16 -0.97 -5.36
N LYS A 82 11.30 -1.02 -4.66
CA LYS A 82 11.49 -1.91 -3.51
C LYS A 82 10.49 -1.59 -2.39
N VAL A 83 10.35 -0.31 -2.02
CA VAL A 83 9.39 0.12 -0.99
C VAL A 83 7.96 -0.25 -1.37
N TRP A 84 7.57 0.00 -2.63
CA TRP A 84 6.24 -0.38 -3.08
C TRP A 84 6.00 -1.88 -3.06
N ARG A 85 6.99 -2.68 -3.48
CA ARG A 85 6.89 -4.14 -3.41
C ARG A 85 6.70 -4.64 -1.98
N LEU A 86 7.43 -4.09 -1.01
CA LEU A 86 7.23 -4.42 0.40
C LEU A 86 5.79 -4.11 0.84
N ALA A 87 5.33 -2.89 0.59
CA ALA A 87 3.97 -2.47 0.93
C ALA A 87 2.91 -3.36 0.23
N PHE A 88 3.09 -3.68 -1.05
CA PHE A 88 2.17 -4.54 -1.79
C PHE A 88 2.20 -5.98 -1.33
N ARG A 89 3.36 -6.54 -0.98
CA ARG A 89 3.50 -7.87 -0.40
C ARG A 89 2.75 -7.94 0.92
N LYS A 90 2.92 -6.93 1.77
CA LYS A 90 2.21 -6.82 3.05
C LYS A 90 0.70 -6.71 2.84
N LEU A 91 0.25 -5.84 1.94
CA LEU A 91 -1.16 -5.78 1.57
C LEU A 91 -1.67 -7.12 1.02
N ASN A 92 -0.90 -7.83 0.21
CA ASN A 92 -1.32 -9.13 -0.31
C ASN A 92 -1.54 -10.15 0.81
N THR A 93 -0.67 -10.15 1.82
CA THR A 93 -0.74 -11.08 2.96
C THR A 93 -1.86 -10.73 3.93
N HIS A 94 -2.01 -9.44 4.29
CA HIS A 94 -2.91 -9.02 5.38
C HIS A 94 -4.21 -8.36 4.91
N HIS A 95 -4.20 -7.75 3.72
CA HIS A 95 -5.31 -6.95 3.20
C HIS A 95 -5.52 -7.21 1.69
N PRO A 96 -5.77 -8.46 1.26
CA PRO A 96 -5.75 -8.82 -0.16
C PRO A 96 -6.76 -8.03 -1.00
N PHE A 97 -7.88 -7.60 -0.40
CA PHE A 97 -8.84 -6.72 -1.07
C PHE A 97 -8.31 -5.31 -1.32
N ALA A 98 -7.47 -4.77 -0.44
CA ALA A 98 -6.84 -3.46 -0.63
C ALA A 98 -5.93 -3.49 -1.85
N LEU A 99 -5.14 -4.55 -1.99
CA LEU A 99 -4.31 -4.74 -3.17
C LEU A 99 -5.14 -4.94 -4.44
N LYS A 100 -6.19 -5.76 -4.40
CA LYS A 100 -7.09 -5.95 -5.55
C LYS A 100 -7.75 -4.65 -6.00
N TRP A 101 -8.22 -3.83 -5.06
CA TRP A 101 -8.78 -2.51 -5.38
C TRP A 101 -7.71 -1.58 -5.97
N LEU A 102 -6.50 -1.54 -5.41
CA LEU A 102 -5.39 -0.76 -6.00
C LEU A 102 -5.05 -1.21 -7.42
N GLN A 103 -5.08 -2.50 -7.70
CA GLN A 103 -4.91 -3.04 -9.05
C GLN A 103 -5.99 -2.54 -10.00
N VAL A 104 -7.25 -2.46 -9.57
CA VAL A 104 -8.32 -1.81 -10.37
C VAL A 104 -7.98 -0.34 -10.60
N CYS A 105 -7.61 0.40 -9.55
CA CYS A 105 -7.22 1.81 -9.66
C CYS A 105 -6.04 2.03 -10.60
N SER A 106 -5.17 1.05 -10.83
CA SER A 106 -4.02 1.18 -11.75
C SER A 106 -4.42 1.38 -13.22
N TYR A 107 -5.69 1.12 -13.57
CA TYR A 107 -6.25 1.33 -14.90
C TYR A 107 -7.22 2.53 -14.97
N LEU A 108 -7.44 3.23 -13.86
CA LEU A 108 -8.30 4.40 -13.78
C LEU A 108 -7.51 5.70 -13.93
N SER A 109 -8.23 6.81 -14.06
CA SER A 109 -7.65 8.14 -13.87
C SER A 109 -6.95 8.21 -12.50
N PRO A 110 -5.75 8.80 -12.41
CA PRO A 110 -5.00 8.95 -11.15
C PRO A 110 -5.70 9.83 -10.11
N GLU A 111 -6.65 10.65 -10.55
CA GLU A 111 -7.43 11.54 -9.69
C GLU A 111 -8.91 11.50 -10.06
N GLY A 112 -9.77 11.86 -9.10
CA GLY A 112 -11.21 11.92 -9.31
C GLY A 112 -11.89 10.55 -9.32
N ILE A 113 -11.31 9.52 -8.72
CA ILE A 113 -11.91 8.18 -8.65
C ILE A 113 -13.05 8.21 -7.61
N PRO A 114 -14.33 8.01 -7.99
CA PRO A 114 -15.43 8.09 -7.04
C PRO A 114 -15.37 7.01 -5.96
N LEU A 115 -15.60 7.37 -4.69
CA LEU A 115 -15.71 6.39 -3.60
C LEU A 115 -16.85 5.38 -3.85
N ASP A 116 -17.90 5.80 -4.55
CA ASP A 116 -19.01 4.92 -4.90
C ASP A 116 -18.60 3.79 -5.87
N TRP A 117 -17.53 3.96 -6.65
CA TRP A 117 -16.98 2.86 -7.45
C TRP A 117 -16.35 1.78 -6.58
N MET A 118 -15.72 2.14 -5.46
CA MET A 118 -15.22 1.17 -4.48
C MET A 118 -16.37 0.39 -3.85
N ARG A 119 -17.47 1.07 -3.50
CA ARG A 119 -18.68 0.45 -2.94
C ARG A 119 -19.32 -0.52 -3.92
N ALA A 120 -19.51 -0.09 -5.17
CA ALA A 120 -20.04 -0.94 -6.23
C ALA A 120 -19.16 -2.16 -6.47
N TRP A 121 -17.84 -1.98 -6.52
CA TRP A 121 -16.87 -3.07 -6.66
C TRP A 121 -16.93 -4.05 -5.48
N LEU A 122 -17.02 -3.57 -4.24
CA LEU A 122 -17.19 -4.44 -3.07
C LEU A 122 -18.49 -5.22 -3.14
N GLN A 123 -19.60 -4.57 -3.49
CA GLN A 123 -20.91 -5.23 -3.62
C GLN A 123 -20.92 -6.28 -4.74
N GLU A 124 -20.19 -6.06 -5.83
CA GLU A 124 -20.06 -7.05 -6.92
C GLU A 124 -19.16 -8.23 -6.52
N LYS A 125 -18.07 -7.97 -5.80
CA LYS A 125 -17.08 -9.00 -5.45
C LYS A 125 -17.39 -9.76 -4.16
N SER A 126 -18.46 -9.42 -3.45
CA SER A 126 -18.80 -10.05 -2.19
C SER A 126 -20.32 -10.09 -1.96
N GLU A 127 -20.80 -11.13 -1.30
CA GLU A 127 -22.21 -11.28 -0.92
C GLU A 127 -22.57 -10.45 0.33
N LEU A 128 -22.07 -9.21 0.40
CA LEU A 128 -22.27 -8.33 1.55
C LEU A 128 -23.60 -7.57 1.43
N SER A 129 -24.31 -7.46 2.54
CA SER A 129 -25.43 -6.52 2.68
C SER A 129 -24.96 -5.06 2.57
N VAL A 130 -25.89 -4.14 2.31
CA VAL A 130 -25.58 -2.69 2.19
C VAL A 130 -24.83 -2.15 3.42
N GLY A 131 -25.23 -2.54 4.63
CA GLY A 131 -24.56 -2.14 5.87
C GLY A 131 -23.13 -2.68 5.96
N GLN A 132 -22.91 -3.92 5.52
CA GLN A 132 -21.58 -4.52 5.49
C GLN A 132 -20.68 -3.88 4.42
N VAL A 133 -21.23 -3.50 3.25
CA VAL A 133 -20.47 -2.78 2.22
C VAL A 133 -19.97 -1.43 2.73
N LEU A 134 -20.80 -0.70 3.49
CA LEU A 134 -20.39 0.58 4.08
C LEU A 134 -19.21 0.41 5.05
N GLU A 135 -19.27 -0.60 5.92
CA GLU A 135 -18.21 -0.88 6.87
C GLU A 135 -16.94 -1.39 6.17
N ALA A 136 -17.07 -2.29 5.20
CA ALA A 136 -15.96 -2.76 4.39
C ALA A 136 -15.28 -1.62 3.63
N THR A 137 -16.05 -0.68 3.09
CA THR A 137 -15.52 0.52 2.41
C THR A 137 -14.70 1.37 3.37
N ARG A 138 -15.19 1.60 4.60
CA ARG A 138 -14.46 2.37 5.63
C ARG A 138 -13.15 1.69 6.01
N THR A 139 -13.19 0.38 6.26
CA THR A 139 -12.01 -0.42 6.60
C THR A 139 -10.99 -0.40 5.48
N LEU A 140 -11.42 -0.63 4.23
CA LEU A 140 -10.56 -0.63 3.07
C LEU A 140 -9.89 0.74 2.86
N LEU A 141 -10.68 1.81 2.98
CA LEU A 141 -10.18 3.16 2.88
C LEU A 141 -9.18 3.50 4.00
N LYS A 142 -9.43 3.03 5.24
CA LYS A 142 -8.51 3.22 6.37
C LYS A 142 -7.16 2.58 6.08
N VAL A 143 -7.14 1.33 5.64
CA VAL A 143 -5.92 0.59 5.29
C VAL A 143 -5.17 1.29 4.15
N LEU A 144 -5.85 1.64 3.06
CA LEU A 144 -5.19 2.26 1.91
C LEU A 144 -4.58 3.63 2.23
N LYS A 145 -5.24 4.38 3.12
CA LYS A 145 -4.72 5.66 3.61
C LYS A 145 -3.56 5.48 4.58
N SER A 146 -3.62 4.47 5.46
CA SER A 146 -2.58 4.28 6.47
C SER A 146 -1.23 3.96 5.85
N TYR A 147 -1.20 3.21 4.76
CA TYR A 147 -0.01 2.97 3.95
C TYR A 147 0.36 4.11 2.97
N THR A 148 -0.34 5.24 2.99
CA THR A 148 -0.12 6.38 2.05
C THR A 148 -0.28 6.01 0.56
N LEU A 149 -1.06 4.96 0.25
CA LEU A 149 -1.24 4.48 -1.13
C LEU A 149 -2.38 5.18 -1.86
N VAL A 150 -3.31 5.75 -1.11
CA VAL A 150 -4.46 6.50 -1.63
C VAL A 150 -4.68 7.76 -0.82
N ARG A 151 -4.96 8.87 -1.50
CA ARG A 151 -5.48 10.08 -0.87
C ARG A 151 -6.98 10.17 -1.11
N TYR A 152 -7.72 10.53 -0.07
CA TYR A 152 -9.17 10.70 -0.09
C TYR A 152 -9.55 12.12 0.29
N ASP A 153 -10.38 12.74 -0.55
CA ASP A 153 -11.03 14.01 -0.26
C ASP A 153 -12.47 13.74 0.20
N SER A 154 -12.76 14.09 1.46
CA SER A 154 -14.09 13.89 2.06
C SER A 154 -15.15 14.84 1.50
N ARG A 155 -14.76 16.00 0.94
CA ARG A 155 -15.68 16.97 0.37
C ARG A 155 -16.18 16.52 -1.00
N SER A 156 -15.26 16.14 -1.88
CA SER A 156 -15.61 15.63 -3.22
C SER A 156 -15.94 14.14 -3.23
N LYS A 157 -15.63 13.40 -2.17
CA LYS A 157 -15.76 11.93 -2.08
C LYS A 157 -14.96 11.20 -3.16
N HIS A 158 -13.83 11.78 -3.56
CA HIS A 158 -12.95 11.23 -4.57
C HIS A 158 -11.64 10.71 -3.97
N LEU A 159 -11.16 9.63 -4.57
CA LEU A 159 -9.89 9.01 -4.33
C LEU A 159 -8.89 9.48 -5.40
N SER A 160 -7.62 9.52 -5.01
CA SER A 160 -6.50 9.73 -5.92
C SER A 160 -5.40 8.74 -5.60
N VAL A 161 -4.79 8.19 -6.65
CA VAL A 161 -3.70 7.23 -6.60
C VAL A 161 -2.55 7.81 -7.40
N HIS A 162 -1.37 7.83 -6.81
CA HIS A 162 -0.22 8.43 -7.47
C HIS A 162 0.09 7.69 -8.80
N ARG A 163 0.33 8.44 -9.88
CA ARG A 163 0.57 7.87 -11.23
C ARG A 163 1.70 6.83 -11.24
N LEU A 164 2.77 7.10 -10.50
CA LEU A 164 3.88 6.14 -10.39
C LEU A 164 3.50 4.86 -9.64
N LEU A 165 2.62 4.96 -8.65
CA LEU A 165 2.10 3.78 -7.95
C LEU A 165 1.24 2.95 -8.92
N GLN A 166 0.40 3.60 -9.74
CA GLN A 166 -0.37 2.93 -10.80
C GLN A 166 0.54 2.24 -11.83
N GLU A 167 1.61 2.91 -12.26
CA GLU A 167 2.61 2.30 -13.15
C GLU A 167 3.23 1.06 -12.50
N ALA A 168 3.71 1.17 -11.25
CA ALA A 168 4.27 0.05 -10.52
C ALA A 168 3.29 -1.13 -10.35
N LEU A 169 2.02 -0.84 -10.05
CA LEU A 169 0.96 -1.86 -9.93
C LEU A 169 0.72 -2.61 -11.25
N ARG A 170 0.84 -1.95 -12.40
CA ARG A 170 0.75 -2.60 -13.73
C ARG A 170 1.97 -3.51 -14.01
N PHE A 171 3.13 -3.15 -13.48
CA PHE A 171 4.37 -3.93 -13.55
C PHE A 171 4.57 -4.91 -12.39
N LEU A 172 3.52 -5.26 -11.64
CA LEU A 172 3.50 -6.40 -10.71
C LEU A 172 2.94 -7.68 -11.36
N PRO A 173 3.46 -8.21 -12.48
CA PRO A 173 2.95 -9.47 -12.96
C PRO A 173 3.39 -10.57 -11.98
N LYS A 174 2.39 -11.24 -11.37
CA LYS A 174 2.48 -12.54 -10.69
C LYS A 174 2.91 -12.58 -9.20
N LEU A 175 2.44 -11.69 -8.33
CA LEU A 175 2.27 -12.09 -6.91
C LEU A 175 1.18 -13.18 -6.74
N GLN A 176 0.33 -13.37 -7.75
CA GLN A 176 -0.72 -14.39 -7.75
C GLN A 176 -0.23 -15.81 -8.11
N LYS A 177 0.78 -15.98 -8.98
CA LYS A 177 1.10 -17.33 -9.52
C LYS A 177 1.80 -18.28 -8.54
N LYS A 178 2.38 -17.81 -7.42
CA LYS A 178 3.00 -18.71 -6.42
C LYS A 178 2.02 -19.26 -5.36
N VAL A 179 0.85 -18.65 -5.19
CA VAL A 179 -0.15 -19.13 -4.19
C VAL A 179 -1.21 -20.03 -4.85
N THR A 180 -1.47 -19.88 -6.16
CA THR A 180 -2.51 -20.65 -6.87
C THR A 180 -2.14 -22.11 -7.17
N GLN A 181 -0.88 -22.55 -7.02
CA GLN A 181 -0.50 -23.95 -7.31
C GLN A 181 -0.48 -24.90 -6.10
N GLN A 182 -0.91 -24.48 -4.90
CA GLN A 182 -0.91 -25.39 -3.72
C GLN A 182 -2.20 -25.46 -2.89
N LYS A 183 -3.31 -24.79 -3.26
CA LYS A 183 -4.59 -24.95 -2.54
C LYS A 183 -5.82 -24.85 -3.45
N GLU A 184 -5.87 -25.73 -4.46
CA GLU A 184 -7.14 -26.06 -5.14
C GLU A 184 -7.72 -27.40 -4.66
N GLU A 185 -7.34 -27.90 -3.48
CA GLU A 185 -8.03 -29.02 -2.84
C GLU A 185 -8.13 -28.77 -1.34
N GLY A 186 -9.35 -28.49 -0.87
CA GLY A 186 -9.70 -28.50 0.55
C GLY A 186 -9.77 -27.13 1.22
N ILE A 187 -10.96 -26.81 1.74
CA ILE A 187 -11.38 -25.63 2.53
C ILE A 187 -12.02 -24.52 1.68
N GLN A 188 -13.24 -24.79 1.22
CA GLN A 188 -14.24 -23.77 0.93
C GLN A 188 -14.78 -23.20 2.26
N GLU A 189 -14.01 -22.35 2.93
CA GLU A 189 -14.62 -21.31 3.76
C GLU A 189 -15.00 -20.16 2.83
N SER A 190 -16.25 -19.73 2.84
CA SER A 190 -16.74 -18.68 1.95
C SER A 190 -15.90 -17.42 2.10
N PHE A 191 -15.53 -16.81 0.99
CA PHE A 191 -14.84 -15.52 0.94
C PHE A 191 -15.53 -14.47 1.82
N ALA A 192 -16.87 -14.52 1.95
CA ALA A 192 -17.65 -13.68 2.87
C ALA A 192 -17.34 -13.96 4.36
N GLN A 193 -17.08 -15.22 4.74
CA GLN A 193 -16.71 -15.61 6.10
C GLN A 193 -15.28 -15.17 6.46
N GLN A 194 -14.32 -15.24 5.52
CA GLN A 194 -12.98 -14.69 5.70
C GLN A 194 -13.01 -13.16 5.85
N THR A 195 -13.85 -12.49 5.06
CA THR A 195 -14.04 -11.04 5.12
C THR A 195 -14.68 -10.61 6.45
N TYR A 196 -15.68 -11.38 6.94
CA TYR A 196 -16.37 -11.09 8.19
C TYR A 196 -15.52 -11.38 9.43
N LYS A 197 -14.77 -12.49 9.45
CA LYS A 197 -13.87 -12.85 10.56
C LYS A 197 -12.72 -11.85 10.71
N PHE A 198 -12.15 -11.42 9.58
CA PHE A 198 -11.15 -10.35 9.52
C PHE A 198 -11.67 -8.99 10.04
N LEU A 199 -12.93 -8.64 9.73
CA LEU A 199 -13.57 -7.41 10.22
C LEU A 199 -13.89 -7.44 11.72
N LEU A 200 -14.06 -8.63 12.32
CA LEU A 200 -14.41 -8.80 13.74
C LEU A 200 -13.20 -8.91 14.67
N GLU A 201 -12.12 -9.56 14.26
CA GLU A 201 -10.93 -9.78 15.12
C GLU A 201 -10.25 -8.47 15.54
N ARG A 202 -10.42 -7.38 14.77
CA ARG A 202 -9.87 -6.05 15.10
C ARG A 202 -10.72 -5.20 16.04
N LYS A 203 -11.93 -5.64 16.41
CA LYS A 203 -12.73 -4.97 17.46
C LYS A 203 -12.35 -5.38 18.89
N GLN A 204 -11.44 -6.34 19.07
CA GLN A 204 -11.07 -6.84 20.41
C GLN A 204 -9.81 -6.20 21.01
N TYR A 205 -9.13 -5.27 20.31
CA TYR A 205 -7.89 -4.64 20.78
C TYR A 205 -7.97 -3.10 20.96
N HIS A 206 -9.17 -2.54 21.10
CA HIS A 206 -9.36 -1.14 21.50
C HIS A 206 -10.34 -1.05 22.66
#